data_AF-R7D1X9-F1
#
_entry.id   AF-R7D1X9-F1
#
_cell.length_a   1.000
_cell.length_b   1.000
_cell.length_c   1.000
_cell.angle_alpha   90.00
_cell.angle_beta   90.00
_cell.angle_gamma   90.00
#
_symmetry.space_group_name_H-M   'P 1'
#
loop_
_entity.id
_entity.type
_entity.pdbx_description
1 polymer ?
#
loop_
_entity_poly.entity_id
_entity_poly.type
_entity_poly.pdbx_seq_one_letter_code
_entity_poly.pdbx_strand_id
1 'polypeptide(L)'
;MNVLPFPCLRPAEDHVIEVLSQPIDTLASAGSILQAQEAGILLKDARPSYYLYENTAANGTCQTALIGICALESLACDIAQSVEAAPSGACPALQCTPAPVTYKRQPVLDVILSAAQQGAPLYDLYDPAGVRHRIWHIGRTEAVEAIRTMVQQIPSVSDVSSGVLASMVNHAETARAKAQAAGTYTGREPFNYVLLALYPTDGAKTALPSMPVGFLAHQIAKL
;
A
#
# COMPACT_ATOMS: atom_id res chain seq x y z
N MET A 1 6.45 -1.90 15.07
CA MET A 1 5.50 -2.27 14.00
C MET A 1 6.20 -3.13 12.95
N ASN A 2 5.51 -4.09 12.31
CA ASN A 2 6.12 -5.00 11.33
C ASN A 2 5.58 -4.74 9.92
N VAL A 3 6.15 -3.76 9.22
CA VAL A 3 5.84 -3.52 7.79
C VAL A 3 6.86 -4.28 6.95
N LEU A 4 6.35 -5.12 6.06
CA LEU A 4 7.12 -6.08 5.29
C LEU A 4 7.19 -5.66 3.82
N PRO A 5 8.28 -6.03 3.12
CA PRO A 5 8.27 -6.02 1.66
C PRO A 5 7.28 -7.08 1.16
N PHE A 6 6.79 -6.94 -0.06
CA PHE A 6 5.78 -7.85 -0.59
C PHE A 6 6.02 -8.19 -2.07
N PRO A 7 5.61 -9.39 -2.52
CA PRO A 7 5.60 -9.74 -3.93
C PRO A 7 4.46 -8.98 -4.60
N CYS A 8 4.76 -7.79 -5.12
CA CYS A 8 3.77 -6.91 -5.68
C CYS A 8 3.25 -7.42 -7.03
N LEU A 9 1.95 -7.26 -7.22
CA LEU A 9 1.29 -7.28 -8.52
C LEU A 9 1.10 -5.82 -8.95
N ARG A 10 1.62 -5.48 -10.12
CA ARG A 10 1.65 -4.11 -10.63
C ARG A 10 1.40 -4.10 -12.14
N PRO A 11 0.94 -2.99 -12.73
CA PRO A 11 0.86 -2.88 -14.18
C PRO A 11 2.22 -3.07 -14.87
N ALA A 12 2.20 -3.43 -16.15
CA ALA A 12 3.32 -3.14 -17.03
C ALA A 12 3.37 -1.62 -17.32
N GLU A 13 4.54 -1.10 -17.67
CA GLU A 13 4.75 0.34 -17.87
C GLU A 13 3.86 0.93 -18.98
N ASP A 14 3.64 0.16 -20.03
CA ASP A 14 2.77 0.49 -21.18
C ASP A 14 1.27 0.34 -20.88
N HIS A 15 0.92 -0.43 -19.84
CA HIS A 15 -0.47 -0.69 -19.44
C HIS A 15 -0.91 0.05 -18.18
N VAL A 16 -0.05 0.88 -17.58
CA VAL A 16 -0.36 1.56 -16.32
C VAL A 16 -1.60 2.45 -16.40
N ILE A 17 -1.78 3.21 -17.49
CA ILE A 17 -2.95 4.10 -17.65
C ILE A 17 -4.23 3.29 -17.84
N GLU A 18 -4.15 2.17 -18.58
CA GLU A 18 -5.27 1.24 -18.77
C GLU A 18 -5.74 0.67 -17.43
N VAL A 19 -4.81 0.13 -16.64
CA VAL A 19 -5.14 -0.46 -15.32
C VAL A 19 -5.68 0.61 -14.37
N LEU A 20 -5.08 1.80 -14.32
CA LEU A 20 -5.57 2.89 -13.45
C LEU A 20 -6.95 3.41 -13.85
N SER A 21 -7.36 3.23 -15.11
CA SER A 21 -8.69 3.62 -15.57
C SER A 21 -9.77 2.65 -15.09
N GLN A 22 -9.45 1.36 -14.96
CA GLN A 22 -10.36 0.30 -14.51
C GLN A 22 -9.67 -0.67 -13.53
N PRO A 23 -9.23 -0.19 -12.35
CA PRO A 23 -8.33 -0.96 -11.49
C PRO A 23 -9.06 -2.11 -10.78
N ILE A 24 -10.34 -1.91 -10.47
CA ILE A 24 -11.16 -2.90 -9.77
C ILE A 24 -11.46 -4.08 -10.69
N ASP A 25 -11.74 -3.87 -11.97
CA ASP A 25 -12.10 -4.96 -12.90
C ASP A 25 -10.90 -5.89 -13.15
N THR A 26 -9.72 -5.31 -13.33
CA THR A 26 -8.47 -6.04 -13.54
C THR A 26 -8.07 -6.86 -12.31
N LEU A 27 -8.30 -6.30 -11.11
CA LEU A 27 -7.91 -6.90 -9.82
C LEU A 27 -9.08 -7.61 -9.10
N ALA A 28 -10.26 -7.72 -9.71
CA ALA A 28 -11.49 -8.17 -9.06
C ALA A 28 -11.44 -9.62 -8.57
N SER A 29 -10.77 -10.49 -9.32
CA SER A 29 -10.78 -11.92 -9.07
C SER A 29 -9.46 -12.58 -9.43
N ALA A 30 -9.20 -13.76 -8.88
CA ALA A 30 -8.04 -14.57 -9.24
C ALA A 30 -8.01 -14.90 -10.75
N GLY A 31 -9.18 -15.08 -11.38
CA GLY A 31 -9.29 -15.33 -12.82
C GLY A 31 -8.91 -14.11 -13.66
N SER A 32 -9.44 -12.93 -13.31
CA SER A 32 -9.12 -11.66 -13.99
C SER A 32 -7.62 -11.33 -13.88
N ILE A 33 -7.05 -11.55 -12.70
CA ILE A 33 -5.62 -11.33 -12.46
C ILE A 33 -4.78 -12.27 -13.32
N LEU A 34 -5.12 -13.57 -13.36
CA LEU A 34 -4.38 -14.53 -14.18
C LEU A 34 -4.44 -14.15 -15.66
N GLN A 35 -5.62 -13.79 -16.17
CA GLN A 35 -5.79 -13.37 -17.55
C GLN A 35 -4.97 -12.11 -17.86
N ALA A 36 -4.95 -11.13 -16.96
CA ALA A 36 -4.15 -9.92 -17.12
C ALA A 36 -2.64 -10.20 -17.07
N GLN A 37 -2.21 -11.19 -16.28
CA GLN A 37 -0.81 -11.64 -16.27
C GLN A 37 -0.42 -12.36 -17.56
N GLU A 38 -1.27 -13.25 -18.07
CA GLU A 38 -1.06 -13.95 -19.35
C GLU A 38 -1.03 -12.98 -20.53
N ALA A 39 -1.82 -11.90 -20.46
CA ALA A 39 -1.82 -10.82 -21.44
C ALA A 39 -0.66 -9.82 -21.30
N GLY A 40 0.18 -9.94 -20.26
CA GLY A 40 1.28 -9.02 -19.99
C GLY A 40 0.87 -7.67 -19.40
N ILE A 41 -0.41 -7.46 -19.11
CA ILE A 41 -0.97 -6.23 -18.52
C ILE A 41 -0.52 -6.06 -17.06
N LEU A 42 -0.48 -7.17 -16.31
CA LEU A 42 -0.02 -7.20 -14.93
C LEU A 42 1.27 -8.02 -14.81
N LEU A 43 2.23 -7.46 -14.08
CA LEU A 43 3.50 -8.08 -13.73
C LEU A 43 3.50 -8.42 -12.24
N LYS A 44 4.01 -9.61 -11.92
CA LYS A 44 4.27 -10.03 -10.54
C LYS A 44 5.77 -9.97 -10.26
N ASP A 45 6.13 -9.24 -9.22
CA ASP A 45 7.52 -9.14 -8.78
C ASP A 45 8.03 -10.51 -8.30
N ALA A 46 9.22 -10.89 -8.78
CA ALA A 46 9.86 -12.15 -8.43
C ALA A 46 10.35 -12.19 -6.98
N ARG A 47 10.60 -11.03 -6.37
CA ARG A 47 11.11 -10.89 -5.00
C ARG A 47 10.27 -9.89 -4.22
N PRO A 48 10.06 -10.11 -2.90
CA PRO A 48 9.45 -9.11 -2.05
C PRO A 48 10.23 -7.80 -2.09
N SER A 49 9.52 -6.70 -2.37
CA SER A 49 10.12 -5.37 -2.50
C SER A 49 9.33 -4.34 -1.70
N TYR A 50 9.97 -3.21 -1.41
CA TYR A 50 9.27 -1.99 -0.99
C TYR A 50 9.09 -1.07 -2.20
N TYR A 51 8.15 -0.13 -2.10
CA TYR A 51 8.00 0.93 -3.09
C TYR A 51 8.02 2.27 -2.40
N LEU A 52 8.51 3.28 -3.09
CA LEU A 52 8.38 4.67 -2.65
C LEU A 52 7.38 5.34 -3.57
N TYR A 53 6.35 5.92 -2.98
CA TYR A 53 5.37 6.74 -3.67
C TYR A 53 5.66 8.21 -3.38
N GLU A 54 5.51 9.05 -4.40
CA GLU A 54 5.51 10.49 -4.27
C GLU A 54 4.29 11.07 -4.98
N ASN A 55 3.64 11.99 -4.28
CA ASN A 55 2.60 12.84 -4.82
C ASN A 55 3.12 14.28 -4.84
N THR A 56 3.11 14.91 -6.02
CA THR A 56 3.28 16.35 -6.15
C THR A 56 1.96 16.98 -6.58
N ALA A 57 1.33 17.72 -5.67
CA ALA A 57 0.10 18.46 -5.95
C ALA A 57 0.33 19.60 -6.95
N ALA A 58 -0.74 20.07 -7.59
CA ALA A 58 -0.68 21.16 -8.57
C ALA A 58 -0.11 22.49 -8.00
N ASN A 59 -0.18 22.68 -6.68
CA ASN A 59 0.42 23.82 -5.97
C ASN A 59 1.93 23.65 -5.66
N GLY A 60 2.54 22.55 -6.10
CA GLY A 60 3.95 22.22 -5.86
C GLY A 60 4.24 21.51 -4.54
N THR A 61 3.24 21.27 -3.69
CA THR A 61 3.44 20.50 -2.44
C THR A 61 3.77 19.06 -2.78
N CYS A 62 4.94 18.60 -2.31
CA CYS A 62 5.43 17.24 -2.53
C CYS A 62 5.41 16.45 -1.21
N GLN A 63 4.84 15.23 -1.26
CA GLN A 63 4.79 14.31 -0.13
C GLN A 63 5.20 12.91 -0.59
N THR A 64 6.04 12.25 0.21
CA THR A 64 6.53 10.90 -0.05
C THR A 64 6.00 9.91 0.98
N ALA A 65 5.68 8.69 0.53
CA ALA A 65 5.29 7.58 1.37
C ALA A 65 6.02 6.29 1.00
N LEU A 66 6.53 5.61 2.01
CA LEU A 66 6.98 4.23 1.87
C LEU A 66 5.77 3.31 1.79
N ILE A 67 5.71 2.47 0.77
CA ILE A 67 4.65 1.48 0.58
C ILE A 67 5.15 0.10 0.99
N GLY A 68 4.37 -0.57 1.83
CA GLY A 68 4.62 -1.95 2.28
C GLY A 68 3.36 -2.59 2.83
N ILE A 69 3.44 -3.87 3.18
CA ILE A 69 2.30 -4.59 3.79
C ILE A 69 2.50 -4.71 5.29
N CYS A 70 1.41 -4.70 6.06
CA CYS A 70 1.45 -5.01 7.49
C CYS A 70 0.40 -6.07 7.82
N ALA A 71 0.79 -7.07 8.62
CA ALA A 71 -0.16 -8.00 9.20
C ALA A 71 -1.04 -7.24 10.19
N LEU A 72 -2.36 -7.42 10.11
CA LEU A 72 -3.32 -6.73 10.98
C LEU A 72 -3.06 -7.01 12.47
N GLU A 73 -2.61 -8.22 12.82
CA GLU A 73 -2.24 -8.58 14.19
C GLU A 73 -1.00 -7.83 14.72
N SER A 74 -0.12 -7.37 13.82
CA SER A 74 1.11 -6.65 14.14
C SER A 74 0.95 -5.14 13.99
N LEU A 75 -0.25 -4.67 13.64
CA LEU A 75 -0.56 -3.27 13.42
C LEU A 75 -0.69 -2.57 14.78
N ALA A 76 0.38 -1.88 15.18
CA ALA A 76 0.36 -0.97 16.30
C ALA A 76 -0.08 0.41 15.81
N CYS A 77 -1.40 0.63 15.75
CA CYS A 77 -1.97 1.88 15.27
C CYS A 77 -2.81 2.54 16.36
N ASP A 78 -2.54 3.83 16.62
CA ASP A 78 -3.42 4.67 17.42
C ASP A 78 -4.63 5.06 16.55
N ILE A 79 -5.58 4.14 16.43
CA ILE A 79 -6.88 4.43 15.81
C ILE A 79 -7.61 5.28 16.84
N ALA A 80 -7.58 6.60 16.68
CA ALA A 80 -8.40 7.49 17.49
C ALA A 80 -9.85 6.99 17.38
N GLN A 81 -10.43 6.55 18.50
CA GLN A 81 -11.85 6.19 18.62
C GLN A 81 -12.71 7.44 18.41
N SER A 82 -12.83 7.90 17.17
CA SER A 82 -13.78 8.91 16.76
C SER A 82 -13.76 8.96 15.25
N VAL A 83 -14.74 8.34 14.61
CA VAL A 83 -15.89 9.01 14.01
C VAL A 83 -16.90 7.90 13.74
N GLU A 84 -18.18 8.18 14.01
CA GLU A 84 -19.32 7.40 13.56
C GLU A 84 -19.01 6.75 12.21
N ALA A 85 -19.17 5.43 12.12
CA ALA A 85 -18.99 4.67 10.90
C ALA A 85 -19.98 5.20 9.84
N ALA A 86 -19.58 6.24 9.11
CA ALA A 86 -20.31 6.73 7.96
C ALA A 86 -20.17 5.69 6.84
N PRO A 87 -21.26 5.42 6.11
CA PRO A 87 -21.46 4.15 5.43
C PRO A 87 -20.62 4.05 4.15
N SER A 88 -20.45 2.81 3.73
CA SER A 88 -20.39 2.43 2.31
C SER A 88 -19.26 3.05 1.47
N GLY A 89 -18.03 2.65 1.76
CA GLY A 89 -17.09 2.32 0.70
C GLY A 89 -16.68 0.88 0.92
N ALA A 90 -17.25 -0.08 0.19
CA ALA A 90 -16.67 -1.41 0.15
C ALA A 90 -15.20 -1.21 -0.22
N CYS A 91 -14.25 -1.54 0.67
CA CYS A 91 -12.86 -1.67 0.26
C CYS A 91 -12.87 -2.80 -0.77
N PRO A 92 -12.80 -2.52 -2.09
CA PRO A 92 -13.09 -3.53 -3.10
C PRO A 92 -12.07 -4.66 -3.02
N ALA A 93 -10.85 -4.30 -2.61
CA ALA A 93 -9.79 -5.23 -2.27
C ALA A 93 -8.77 -4.57 -1.32
N LEU A 94 -8.68 -5.09 -0.09
CA LEU A 94 -7.59 -4.80 0.88
C LEU A 94 -6.18 -4.90 0.26
N GLN A 95 -6.11 -5.67 -0.82
CA GLN A 95 -4.92 -5.99 -1.58
C GLN A 95 -4.38 -4.81 -2.40
N CYS A 96 -5.25 -3.90 -2.88
CA CYS A 96 -4.87 -2.89 -3.88
C CYS A 96 -5.13 -1.45 -3.44
N THR A 97 -5.69 -1.23 -2.26
CA THR A 97 -5.95 0.10 -1.70
C THR A 97 -4.92 0.39 -0.62
N PRO A 98 -3.97 1.32 -0.82
CA PRO A 98 -3.02 1.71 0.21
C PRO A 98 -3.70 2.59 1.29
N ALA A 99 -3.67 2.16 2.54
CA ALA A 99 -4.14 2.97 3.67
C ALA A 99 -3.07 4.00 4.08
N PRO A 100 -3.36 5.31 4.04
CA PRO A 100 -2.37 6.32 4.41
C PRO A 100 -2.25 6.42 5.92
N VAL A 101 -1.04 6.25 6.44
CA VAL A 101 -0.71 6.32 7.87
C VAL A 101 0.50 7.22 8.07
N THR A 102 0.64 7.83 9.25
CA THR A 102 1.85 8.58 9.60
C THR A 102 2.70 7.86 10.63
N TYR A 103 4.00 8.11 10.57
CA TYR A 103 4.95 7.69 11.59
C TYR A 103 5.88 8.85 11.95
N LYS A 104 6.41 8.84 13.18
CA LYS A 104 7.42 9.81 13.60
C LYS A 104 8.65 9.68 12.71
N ARG A 105 9.04 10.77 12.05
CA ARG A 105 10.16 10.80 11.10
C ARG A 105 11.43 10.16 11.68
N GLN A 106 12.11 9.38 10.84
CA GLN A 106 13.35 8.67 11.16
C GLN A 106 14.44 9.08 10.16
N PRO A 107 15.41 9.93 10.55
CA PRO A 107 16.38 10.51 9.60
C PRO A 107 17.18 9.48 8.80
N VAL A 108 17.51 8.33 9.40
CA VAL A 108 18.24 7.25 8.71
C VAL A 108 17.38 6.63 7.61
N LEU A 109 16.07 6.43 7.87
CA LEU A 109 15.14 5.95 6.85
C LEU A 109 14.99 6.97 5.73
N ASP A 110 14.89 8.27 6.06
CA ASP A 110 14.80 9.35 5.06
C ASP A 110 16.00 9.35 4.09
N VAL A 111 17.21 9.11 4.60
CA VAL A 111 18.42 9.00 3.75
C VAL A 111 18.30 7.82 2.79
N ILE A 112 17.87 6.65 3.27
CA ILE A 112 17.70 5.46 2.43
C ILE A 112 16.64 5.71 1.35
N LEU A 113 15.50 6.29 1.71
CA LEU A 113 14.41 6.59 0.76
C LEU A 113 14.83 7.66 -0.25
N SER A 114 15.55 8.70 0.19
CA SER A 114 16.07 9.75 -0.70
C SER A 114 17.04 9.21 -1.74
N ALA A 115 17.85 8.20 -1.38
CA ALA A 115 18.73 7.52 -2.32
C ALA A 115 17.93 6.75 -3.39
N ALA A 116 16.81 6.14 -3.04
CA ALA A 116 15.93 5.48 -4.00
C ALA A 116 15.33 6.47 -5.02
N GLN A 117 14.99 7.70 -4.58
CA GLN A 117 14.44 8.75 -5.45
C GLN A 117 15.43 9.28 -6.50
N GLN A 118 16.73 9.11 -6.29
CA GLN A 118 17.74 9.52 -7.28
C GLN A 118 17.76 8.59 -8.52
N GLY A 119 17.14 7.41 -8.42
CA GLY A 119 16.97 6.49 -9.54
C GLY A 119 15.84 6.90 -10.48
N ALA A 120 15.76 6.22 -11.63
CA ALA A 120 14.62 6.35 -12.53
C ALA A 120 13.33 5.83 -11.85
N PRO A 121 12.23 6.59 -11.87
CA PRO A 121 10.95 6.11 -11.38
C PRO A 121 10.42 4.99 -12.28
N LEU A 122 9.74 4.02 -11.66
CA LEU A 122 8.96 2.99 -12.35
C LEU A 122 7.74 3.60 -13.05
N TYR A 123 7.07 4.56 -12.41
CA TYR A 123 5.98 5.33 -13.00
C TYR A 123 6.16 6.82 -12.74
N ASP A 124 5.85 7.63 -13.74
CA ASP A 124 5.86 9.09 -13.65
C ASP A 124 4.71 9.65 -14.49
N LEU A 125 3.57 9.89 -13.84
CA LEU A 125 2.29 10.15 -14.49
C LEU A 125 1.62 11.38 -13.88
N TYR A 126 0.73 12.00 -14.65
CA TYR A 126 -0.16 13.05 -14.16
C TYR A 126 -1.59 12.54 -14.16
N ASP A 127 -2.34 12.83 -13.10
CA ASP A 127 -3.78 12.58 -13.07
C ASP A 127 -4.56 13.73 -13.76
N PRO A 128 -5.87 13.57 -14.01
CA PRO A 128 -6.70 14.62 -14.59
C PRO A 128 -6.80 15.90 -13.74
N ALA A 129 -6.48 15.83 -12.45
CA ALA A 129 -6.43 16.99 -11.55
C ALA A 129 -5.08 17.74 -11.60
N GLY A 130 -4.13 17.27 -12.41
CA GLY A 130 -2.79 17.85 -12.55
C GLY A 130 -1.83 17.46 -11.42
N VAL A 131 -2.19 16.45 -10.61
CA VAL A 131 -1.31 15.88 -9.60
C VAL A 131 -0.32 14.94 -10.28
N ARG A 132 0.96 15.08 -9.97
CA ARG A 132 2.00 14.19 -10.45
C ARG A 132 2.19 13.04 -9.47
N HIS A 133 2.12 11.81 -9.97
CA HIS A 133 2.36 10.58 -9.24
C HIS A 133 3.65 9.95 -9.71
N ARG A 134 4.60 9.75 -8.79
CA ARG A 134 5.84 9.03 -9.05
C ARG A 134 5.98 7.82 -8.14
N ILE A 135 6.46 6.71 -8.69
CA ILE A 135 6.69 5.47 -7.95
C ILE A 135 8.08 4.95 -8.27
N TRP A 136 8.83 4.56 -7.23
CA TRP A 136 10.12 3.89 -7.36
C TRP A 136 10.06 2.49 -6.78
N HIS A 137 10.68 1.54 -7.47
CA HIS A 137 10.86 0.17 -7.00
C HIS A 137 12.11 0.06 -6.13
N ILE A 138 11.98 -0.54 -4.96
CA ILE A 138 13.10 -0.80 -4.04
C ILE A 138 13.21 -2.32 -3.83
N GLY A 139 13.90 -2.97 -4.76
CA GLY A 139 14.09 -4.44 -4.79
C GLY A 139 15.51 -4.95 -4.53
N ARG A 140 16.50 -4.07 -4.29
CA ARG A 140 17.87 -4.49 -3.93
C ARG A 140 17.88 -5.05 -2.52
N THR A 141 18.46 -6.25 -2.34
CA THR A 141 18.43 -7.00 -1.07
C THR A 141 18.90 -6.14 0.11
N GLU A 142 20.01 -5.44 -0.05
CA GLU A 142 20.60 -4.62 1.01
C GLU A 142 19.69 -3.43 1.39
N ALA A 143 19.03 -2.81 0.40
CA ALA A 143 18.11 -1.71 0.64
C ALA A 143 16.82 -2.20 1.31
N VAL A 144 16.29 -3.34 0.88
CA VAL A 144 15.10 -3.97 1.48
C VAL A 144 15.37 -4.34 2.93
N GLU A 145 16.51 -4.94 3.23
CA GLU A 145 16.89 -5.30 4.60
C GLU A 145 17.08 -4.06 5.48
N ALA A 146 17.77 -3.02 4.97
CA ALA A 146 17.97 -1.78 5.69
C ALA A 146 16.62 -1.08 6.02
N ILE A 147 15.72 -0.97 5.05
CA ILE A 147 14.37 -0.41 5.28
C ILE A 147 13.62 -1.24 6.31
N ARG A 148 13.65 -2.58 6.18
CA ARG A 148 12.98 -3.48 7.12
C ARG A 148 13.47 -3.26 8.55
N THR A 149 14.79 -3.19 8.77
CA THR A 149 15.38 -2.93 10.08
C THR A 149 14.93 -1.58 10.64
N MET A 150 14.92 -0.53 9.80
CA MET A 150 14.51 0.80 10.24
C MET A 150 13.02 0.87 10.60
N VAL A 151 12.15 0.26 9.78
CA VAL A 151 10.70 0.30 10.02
C VAL A 151 10.31 -0.52 11.26
N GLN A 152 11.04 -1.59 11.59
CA GLN A 152 10.84 -2.34 12.84
C GLN A 152 11.06 -1.48 14.10
N GLN A 153 11.89 -0.44 14.01
CA GLN A 153 12.13 0.51 15.11
C GLN A 153 11.01 1.54 15.26
N ILE A 154 10.06 1.61 14.33
CA ILE A 154 8.89 2.49 14.44
C ILE A 154 7.91 1.85 15.46
N PRO A 155 7.65 2.50 16.61
CA PRO A 155 6.86 1.90 17.68
C PRO A 155 5.39 1.75 17.26
N SER A 156 4.79 2.83 16.76
CA SER A 156 3.40 2.87 16.29
C SER A 156 3.26 3.79 15.08
N VAL A 157 2.13 3.63 14.38
CA VAL A 157 1.63 4.56 13.37
C VAL A 157 0.36 5.22 13.85
N SER A 158 0.03 6.37 13.26
CA SER A 158 -1.25 7.03 13.45
C SER A 158 -2.06 6.95 12.17
N ASP A 159 -3.31 6.49 12.29
CA ASP A 159 -4.27 6.62 11.22
C ASP A 159 -4.73 8.07 11.15
N VAL A 160 -4.34 8.75 10.08
CA VAL A 160 -4.77 10.11 9.77
C VAL A 160 -5.75 10.12 8.61
N SER A 161 -6.02 8.93 8.05
CA SER A 161 -7.06 8.72 7.05
C SER A 161 -8.41 8.76 7.75
N SER A 162 -9.43 9.25 7.06
CA SER A 162 -10.81 9.36 7.54
C SER A 162 -11.50 7.99 7.66
N GLY A 163 -10.88 7.02 8.35
CA GLY A 163 -11.43 5.69 8.61
C GLY A 163 -11.13 4.61 7.57
N VAL A 164 -10.19 4.83 6.63
CA VAL A 164 -9.85 3.81 5.61
C VAL A 164 -9.28 2.57 6.29
N LEU A 165 -8.30 2.73 7.17
CA LEU A 165 -7.69 1.60 7.88
C LEU A 165 -8.71 0.90 8.80
N ALA A 166 -9.58 1.66 9.47
CA ALA A 166 -10.66 1.10 10.28
C ALA A 166 -11.65 0.26 9.45
N SER A 167 -12.05 0.73 8.26
CA SER A 167 -12.89 -0.03 7.32
C SER A 167 -12.20 -1.32 6.87
N MET A 168 -10.89 -1.26 6.61
CA MET A 168 -10.10 -2.42 6.23
C MET A 168 -10.03 -3.49 7.34
N VAL A 169 -9.82 -3.06 8.59
CA VAL A 169 -9.83 -3.94 9.77
C VAL A 169 -11.19 -4.64 9.89
N ASN A 170 -12.30 -3.90 9.84
CA ASN A 170 -13.65 -4.47 9.94
C ASN A 170 -13.96 -5.46 8.80
N HIS A 171 -13.54 -5.16 7.58
CA HIS A 171 -13.67 -6.08 6.45
C HIS A 171 -12.89 -7.38 6.67
N ALA A 172 -11.64 -7.29 7.14
CA ALA A 172 -10.81 -8.45 7.44
C ALA A 172 -11.39 -9.32 8.55
N GLU A 173 -11.93 -8.71 9.62
CA GLU A 173 -12.60 -9.44 10.70
C GLU A 173 -13.82 -10.20 10.21
N THR A 174 -14.65 -9.55 9.37
CA THR A 174 -15.82 -10.19 8.75
C THR A 174 -15.40 -11.36 7.86
N ALA A 175 -14.38 -11.17 7.02
CA ALA A 175 -13.85 -12.21 6.14
C ALA A 175 -13.25 -13.39 6.93
N ARG A 176 -12.53 -13.11 8.02
CA ARG A 176 -11.99 -14.11 8.93
C ARG A 176 -13.09 -14.94 9.57
N ALA A 177 -14.13 -14.29 10.12
CA ALA A 177 -15.27 -14.98 10.73
C ALA A 177 -15.97 -15.92 9.73
N LYS A 178 -16.16 -15.45 8.48
CA LYS A 178 -16.72 -16.27 7.39
C LYS A 178 -15.84 -17.48 7.05
N ALA A 179 -14.53 -17.28 6.94
CA ALA A 179 -13.58 -18.37 6.64
C ALA A 179 -13.54 -19.41 7.77
N GLN A 180 -13.58 -18.97 9.03
CA GLN A 180 -13.63 -19.83 10.20
C GLN A 180 -14.93 -20.65 10.25
N ALA A 181 -16.08 -20.00 10.03
CA ALA A 181 -17.37 -20.70 9.96
C ALA A 181 -17.43 -21.73 8.82
N ALA A 182 -16.74 -21.47 7.72
CA ALA A 182 -16.62 -22.40 6.59
C ALA A 182 -15.54 -23.48 6.78
N GLY A 183 -14.75 -23.45 7.87
CA GLY A 183 -13.64 -24.38 8.09
C GLY A 183 -12.47 -24.21 7.11
N THR A 184 -12.39 -23.07 6.43
CA THR A 184 -11.38 -22.77 5.40
C THR A 184 -10.26 -21.84 5.88
N TYR A 185 -10.32 -21.42 7.15
CA TYR A 185 -9.33 -20.52 7.74
C TYR A 185 -8.01 -21.24 8.06
N THR A 186 -6.91 -20.65 7.59
CA THR A 186 -5.53 -21.12 7.66
C THR A 186 -4.61 -20.12 8.38
N GLY A 187 -5.05 -18.87 8.55
CA GLY A 187 -4.26 -17.78 9.10
C GLY A 187 -3.32 -17.10 8.10
N ARG A 188 -3.23 -17.61 6.86
CA ARG A 188 -2.38 -17.06 5.79
C ARG A 188 -3.18 -16.33 4.71
N GLU A 189 -4.44 -16.02 4.99
CA GLU A 189 -5.30 -15.38 4.01
C GLU A 189 -4.84 -13.96 3.69
N PRO A 190 -5.03 -13.50 2.44
CA PRO A 190 -4.64 -12.16 2.05
C PRO A 190 -5.32 -11.06 2.86
N PHE A 191 -6.55 -11.30 3.35
CA PHE A 191 -7.27 -10.34 4.17
C PHE A 191 -6.64 -10.13 5.56
N ASN A 192 -5.65 -10.94 5.96
CA ASN A 192 -4.90 -10.72 7.20
C ASN A 192 -3.85 -9.60 7.06
N TYR A 193 -3.65 -9.05 5.85
CA TYR A 193 -2.64 -8.04 5.56
C TYR A 193 -3.25 -6.82 4.89
N VAL A 194 -2.77 -5.64 5.28
CA VAL A 194 -3.14 -4.36 4.69
C VAL A 194 -1.96 -3.75 3.94
N LEU A 195 -2.25 -3.09 2.82
CA LEU A 195 -1.29 -2.26 2.11
C LEU A 195 -1.25 -0.89 2.80
N LEU A 196 -0.07 -0.45 3.25
CA LEU A 196 0.11 0.81 3.95
C LEU A 196 0.91 1.79 3.10
N ALA A 197 0.53 3.06 3.12
CA ALA A 197 1.32 4.18 2.66
C ALA A 197 1.80 4.98 3.87
N LEU A 198 3.08 4.81 4.23
CA LEU A 198 3.70 5.39 5.41
C LEU A 198 4.32 6.76 5.13
N TYR A 199 3.70 7.81 5.64
CA TYR A 199 4.18 9.18 5.54
C TYR A 199 4.98 9.60 6.79
N PRO A 200 6.21 10.12 6.65
CA PRO A 200 6.95 10.66 7.78
C PRO A 200 6.32 11.98 8.26
N THR A 201 6.13 12.14 9.57
CA THR A 201 5.65 13.39 10.19
C THR A 201 6.56 13.84 11.33
N ASP A 202 6.70 15.17 11.46
CA ASP A 202 7.31 15.83 12.62
C ASP A 202 6.25 16.23 13.68
N GLY A 203 5.00 15.76 13.52
CA GLY A 203 3.88 16.04 14.42
C GLY A 203 2.87 17.08 13.90
N ALA A 204 3.09 17.64 12.71
CA ALA A 204 2.13 18.51 12.06
C ALA A 204 0.96 17.70 11.49
N LYS A 205 -0.27 18.21 11.66
CA LYS A 205 -1.47 17.68 10.99
C LYS A 205 -1.50 18.20 9.57
N THR A 206 -1.08 17.38 8.62
CA THR A 206 -1.17 17.67 7.19
C THR A 206 -2.12 16.66 6.53
N ALA A 207 -2.95 17.12 5.60
CA ALA A 207 -3.74 16.22 4.78
C ALA A 207 -2.79 15.26 4.04
N LEU A 208 -3.05 13.96 4.13
CA LEU A 208 -2.26 12.96 3.43
C LEU A 208 -2.86 12.71 2.05
N PRO A 209 -2.02 12.63 1.00
CA PRO A 209 -2.51 12.27 -0.30
C PRO A 209 -2.92 10.79 -0.30
N SER A 210 -4.04 10.51 -0.95
CA SER A 210 -4.38 9.12 -1.28
C SER A 210 -3.55 8.68 -2.48
N MET A 211 -3.02 7.46 -2.41
CA MET A 211 -2.39 6.84 -3.56
C MET A 211 -3.48 6.21 -4.44
N PRO A 212 -3.48 6.45 -5.78
CA PRO A 212 -4.48 5.85 -6.66
C PRO A 212 -4.46 4.31 -6.58
N VAL A 213 -5.64 3.71 -6.58
CA VAL A 213 -5.82 2.25 -6.59
C VAL A 213 -5.34 1.69 -7.92
N GLY A 214 -4.67 0.53 -7.89
CA GLY A 214 -4.24 -0.20 -9.10
C GLY A 214 -2.76 -0.05 -9.44
N PHE A 215 -2.04 0.92 -8.86
CA PHE A 215 -0.59 1.03 -9.02
C PHE A 215 0.16 -0.18 -8.45
N LEU A 216 -0.23 -0.59 -7.24
CA LEU A 216 0.41 -1.66 -6.48
C LEU A 216 -0.69 -2.47 -5.80
N ALA A 217 -0.62 -3.78 -5.95
CA ALA A 217 -1.44 -4.71 -5.21
C ALA A 217 -0.56 -5.80 -4.59
N HIS A 218 -0.97 -6.34 -3.43
CA HIS A 218 -0.37 -7.54 -2.88
C HIS A 218 -1.23 -8.76 -3.21
N GLN A 219 -0.59 -9.86 -3.61
CA GLN A 219 -1.24 -11.16 -3.65
C GLN A 219 -0.62 -12.07 -2.61
N ILE A 220 -1.00 -11.89 -1.35
CA ILE A 220 -0.70 -12.87 -0.30
C ILE A 220 -1.73 -14.00 -0.41
N ALA A 221 -1.77 -14.64 -1.57
CA ALA A 221 -2.46 -15.89 -1.78
C ALA A 221 -1.37 -16.95 -1.93
N LYS A 222 -1.21 -17.78 -0.89
CA LYS A 222 -0.24 -18.89 -0.80
C LYS A 222 1.23 -18.47 -0.76
N LEU A 223 1.73 -18.22 0.45
CA LEU A 223 3.10 -18.61 0.83
C LEU A 223 3.07 -20.05 1.34
#